data_AF-A0A2G9P368-F1
#
_entry.id   AF-A0A2G9P368-F1
#
_cell.length_a   1.000
_cell.length_b   1.000
_cell.length_c   1.000
_cell.angle_alpha   90.00
_cell.angle_beta   90.00
_cell.angle_gamma   90.00
#
_symmetry.space_group_name_H-M   'P 1'
#
loop_
_entity.id
_entity.type
_entity.pdbx_description
1 polymer ?
#
loop_
_entity_poly.entity_id
_entity_poly.type
_entity_poly.pdbx_seq_one_letter_code
_entity_poly.pdbx_strand_id
1 'polypeptide(L)'
;MDWEMKITVNSSDKNSFILQIERHDSCAYDYLEIRDGNTEFSPLIGRFCGYDKPDDLKSSSNQLWVKFVSDGSINKAGFSIHFFKEVDECSRPHKGGCEQRCVNTLGSYKCACEPGYELAPDKKSCEGEVCKYDYVEIRSGLTADAKLLGTFCGAELPPVITSQYNNMRIEFKSDNTVSKKGFRATYYSEMKNKQKLLQLQKMNQQPQQPKKALPRNRPRMRTRTTKKTRSP
;
A
#
# COMPACT_ATOMS: atom_id res chain seq x y z
N MET A 1 21.69 22.98 25.15
CA MET A 1 22.56 23.50 24.07
C MET A 1 21.67 23.88 22.92
N ASP A 2 21.84 25.09 22.37
CA ASP A 2 20.95 25.59 21.33
C ASP A 2 21.76 25.83 20.07
N TRP A 3 21.30 25.28 18.96
CA TRP A 3 21.92 25.54 17.67
C TRP A 3 20.86 25.74 16.59
N GLU A 4 21.23 26.55 15.59
CA GLU A 4 20.37 26.90 14.47
C GLU A 4 21.12 26.64 13.17
N MET A 5 20.43 26.09 12.18
CA MET A 5 20.99 25.90 10.84
C MET A 5 20.00 26.36 9.77
N LYS A 6 20.52 27.03 8.76
CA LYS A 6 19.78 27.39 7.55
C LYS A 6 20.10 26.36 6.48
N ILE A 7 19.07 25.74 5.93
CA ILE A 7 19.25 24.69 4.92
C ILE A 7 18.72 25.22 3.59
N THR A 8 19.62 25.26 2.61
CA THR A 8 19.28 25.49 1.20
C THR A 8 19.45 24.16 0.47
N VAL A 9 18.35 23.63 -0.08
CA VAL A 9 18.33 22.30 -0.67
C VAL A 9 18.98 22.32 -2.06
N ASN A 10 20.18 21.74 -2.19
CA ASN A 10 20.94 21.75 -3.45
C ASN A 10 21.30 20.38 -4.05
N SER A 11 21.07 19.25 -3.37
CA SER A 11 21.24 17.91 -3.97
C SER A 11 20.68 16.80 -3.09
N SER A 12 20.42 15.65 -3.72
CA SER A 12 19.63 14.52 -3.23
C SER A 12 20.49 13.30 -2.91
N ASP A 13 20.62 12.97 -1.63
CA ASP A 13 20.98 11.62 -1.17
C ASP A 13 19.89 11.10 -0.24
N LYS A 14 19.41 9.87 -0.51
CA LYS A 14 18.41 9.16 0.29
C LYS A 14 19.05 7.91 0.89
N ASN A 15 19.34 7.95 2.20
CA ASN A 15 19.09 6.84 3.13
C ASN A 15 19.74 7.10 4.49
N SER A 16 18.98 7.73 5.39
CA SER A 16 19.09 7.59 6.85
C SER A 16 18.00 8.46 7.47
N PHE A 17 17.08 7.86 8.23
CA PHE A 17 16.19 8.61 9.12
C PHE A 17 16.58 8.26 10.56
N ILE A 18 17.04 9.26 11.30
CA ILE A 18 17.32 9.13 12.72
C ILE A 18 16.51 10.24 13.39
N LEU A 19 15.64 9.86 14.32
CA LEU A 19 15.03 10.76 15.27
C LEU A 19 15.03 10.05 16.62
N GLN A 20 15.98 10.43 17.46
CA GLN A 20 16.13 9.95 18.82
C GLN A 20 16.38 11.18 19.67
N ILE A 21 15.29 11.79 20.10
CA ILE A 21 15.27 12.97 20.96
C ILE A 21 14.52 12.56 22.23
N GLU A 22 14.76 13.23 23.35
CA GLU A 22 13.98 12.98 24.57
C GLU A 22 12.46 13.06 24.28
N ARG A 23 11.68 12.13 24.83
CA ARG A 23 10.23 12.07 24.61
C ARG A 23 9.53 12.89 25.69
N HIS A 24 8.66 13.81 25.29
CA HIS A 24 7.76 14.54 26.18
C HIS A 24 6.46 14.86 25.44
N ASP A 25 5.31 14.83 26.12
CA ASP A 25 3.99 14.99 25.47
C ASP A 25 3.83 16.35 24.75
N SER A 26 4.48 17.39 25.26
CA SER A 26 4.52 18.71 24.64
C SER A 26 5.88 19.09 24.03
N CYS A 27 6.84 18.15 23.98
CA CYS A 27 8.21 18.41 23.53
C CYS A 27 8.83 19.65 24.20
N ALA A 28 8.78 19.69 25.55
CA ALA A 28 9.20 20.83 26.36
C ALA A 28 10.69 20.81 26.75
N TYR A 29 11.28 19.61 26.80
CA TYR A 29 12.69 19.38 27.07
C TYR A 29 13.48 19.47 25.77
N ASP A 30 13.99 18.35 25.24
CA ASP A 30 14.60 18.33 23.93
C ASP A 30 13.56 18.36 22.80
N TYR A 31 13.79 19.21 21.79
CA TYR A 31 12.96 19.24 20.60
C TYR A 31 13.68 19.76 19.36
N LEU A 32 13.17 19.32 18.22
CA LEU A 32 13.50 19.81 16.90
C LEU A 32 12.34 20.64 16.36
N GLU A 33 12.61 21.89 15.97
CA GLU A 33 11.63 22.81 15.39
C GLU A 33 11.98 23.09 13.93
N ILE A 34 11.00 22.93 13.03
CA ILE A 34 11.17 23.12 11.59
C ILE A 34 10.15 24.15 11.09
N ARG A 35 10.61 25.14 10.32
CA ARG A 35 9.78 26.23 9.76
C ARG A 35 9.97 26.40 8.26
N ASP A 36 8.89 26.77 7.57
CA ASP A 36 8.83 26.95 6.11
C ASP A 36 9.33 28.35 5.71
N GLY A 37 10.61 28.46 5.38
CA GLY A 37 11.29 29.70 5.05
C GLY A 37 12.64 29.80 5.76
N ASN A 38 13.17 31.01 5.91
CA ASN A 38 14.56 31.21 6.32
C ASN A 38 14.75 31.99 7.63
N THR A 39 13.68 32.25 8.36
CA THR A 39 13.70 32.99 9.62
C THR A 39 12.96 32.24 10.72
N GLU A 40 13.20 32.64 11.98
CA GLU A 40 12.45 32.15 13.14
C GLU A 40 10.96 32.51 13.10
N PHE A 41 10.58 33.51 12.31
CA PHE A 41 9.19 33.95 12.14
C PHE A 41 8.47 33.22 10.99
N SER A 42 9.18 32.39 10.24
CA SER A 42 8.60 31.58 9.18
C SER A 42 7.51 30.64 9.74
N PRO A 43 6.46 30.32 8.94
CA PRO A 43 5.40 29.40 9.34
C PRO A 43 5.93 28.09 9.94
N LEU A 44 5.38 27.69 11.09
CA LEU A 44 5.79 26.45 11.77
C LEU A 44 5.29 25.24 10.98
N ILE A 45 6.20 24.38 10.56
CA ILE A 45 5.87 23.06 9.98
C ILE A 45 5.58 22.08 11.12
N GLY A 46 6.43 22.07 12.15
CA GLY A 46 6.20 21.23 13.32
C GLY A 46 7.32 21.29 14.35
N ARG A 47 6.98 20.79 15.54
CA ARG A 47 7.91 20.52 16.64
C ARG A 47 7.92 19.02 16.91
N PHE A 48 9.10 18.43 16.99
CA PHE A 48 9.31 16.99 17.06
C PHE A 48 10.22 16.60 18.22
N CYS A 49 9.87 15.52 18.90
CA CYS A 49 10.65 14.92 19.96
C CYS A 49 10.34 13.42 20.06
N GLY A 50 11.08 12.68 20.87
CA GLY A 50 10.93 11.22 20.96
C GLY A 50 11.55 10.45 19.79
N TYR A 51 10.85 9.39 19.37
CA TYR A 51 11.36 8.39 18.43
C TYR A 51 10.48 8.16 17.20
N ASP A 52 9.30 8.79 17.20
CA ASP A 52 8.28 8.54 16.21
C ASP A 52 8.62 9.33 14.95
N LYS A 53 8.80 8.60 13.84
CA LYS A 53 9.10 9.22 12.55
C LYS A 53 7.92 10.10 12.12
N PRO A 54 8.13 11.41 11.85
CA PRO A 54 7.09 12.26 11.28
C PRO A 54 6.70 11.76 9.89
N ASP A 55 5.44 12.01 9.52
CA ASP A 55 5.03 11.92 8.12
C ASP A 55 5.87 12.86 7.25
N ASP A 56 5.91 12.56 5.95
CA ASP A 56 6.72 13.32 5.01
C ASP A 56 6.34 14.81 5.01
N LEU A 57 7.30 15.65 5.42
CA LEU A 57 7.12 17.10 5.53
C LEU A 57 7.33 17.77 4.17
N LYS A 58 6.44 18.71 3.82
CA LYS A 58 6.53 19.51 2.58
C LYS A 58 6.71 20.98 2.92
N SER A 59 7.59 21.63 2.16
CA SER A 59 7.86 23.06 2.21
C SER A 59 7.25 23.73 0.99
N SER A 60 6.71 24.94 1.16
CA SER A 60 6.29 25.79 0.04
C SER A 60 7.46 26.60 -0.53
N SER A 61 8.54 26.75 0.24
CA SER A 61 9.75 27.47 -0.17
C SER A 61 10.96 26.54 -0.35
N ASN A 62 12.02 27.07 -0.98
CA ASN A 62 13.31 26.38 -1.14
C ASN A 62 14.27 26.57 0.05
N GLN A 63 13.80 27.17 1.15
CA GLN A 63 14.60 27.47 2.32
C GLN A 63 13.87 26.95 3.55
N LEU A 64 14.62 26.34 4.47
CA LEU A 64 14.07 25.88 5.74
C LEU A 64 14.90 26.44 6.89
N TRP A 65 14.20 26.82 7.95
CA TRP A 65 14.78 27.21 9.21
C TRP A 65 14.58 26.07 10.19
N VAL A 66 15.69 25.60 10.75
CA VAL A 66 15.71 24.44 11.64
C VAL A 66 16.45 24.82 12.92
N LYS A 67 15.82 24.55 14.06
CA LYS A 67 16.37 24.79 15.38
C LYS A 67 16.25 23.54 16.23
N PHE A 68 17.34 23.17 16.89
CA PHE A 68 17.33 22.16 17.92
C PHE A 68 17.58 22.82 19.28
N VAL A 69 16.75 22.44 20.25
CA VAL A 69 16.85 22.88 21.63
C VAL A 69 16.98 21.65 22.50
N SER A 70 17.89 21.71 23.46
CA SER A 70 18.07 20.66 24.45
C SER A 70 18.35 21.24 25.83
N ASP A 71 17.75 20.64 26.87
CA ASP A 71 17.90 21.08 28.25
C ASP A 71 19.19 20.58 28.92
N GLY A 72 19.96 19.73 28.22
CA GLY A 72 21.24 19.19 28.69
C GLY A 72 21.13 17.94 29.56
N SER A 73 19.92 17.46 29.82
CA SER A 73 19.63 16.20 30.49
C SER A 73 19.15 15.13 29.49
N ILE A 74 19.21 13.85 29.86
CA ILE A 74 18.72 12.70 29.06
C ILE A 74 19.14 12.75 27.57
N ASN A 75 20.45 12.81 27.33
CA ASN A 75 21.01 12.84 25.98
C ASN A 75 20.69 11.57 25.17
N LYS A 76 20.31 11.75 23.90
CA LYS A 76 20.03 10.68 22.93
C LYS A 76 20.92 10.78 21.70
N ALA A 77 20.74 9.87 20.73
CA ALA A 77 21.55 9.85 19.50
C ALA A 77 21.30 11.06 18.57
N GLY A 78 20.28 11.87 18.83
CA GLY A 78 19.96 13.06 18.05
C GLY A 78 19.14 12.74 16.82
N PHE A 79 19.38 13.45 15.73
CA PHE A 79 18.59 13.30 14.51
C PHE A 79 19.42 13.44 13.23
N SER A 80 18.89 12.88 12.14
CA SER A 80 19.39 13.03 10.78
C SER A 80 18.21 13.30 9.87
N ILE A 81 18.20 14.48 9.25
CA ILE A 81 17.16 14.91 8.32
C ILE A 81 17.78 15.08 6.95
N HIS A 82 17.09 14.58 5.94
CA HIS A 82 17.46 14.75 4.55
C HIS A 82 16.38 15.56 3.86
N PHE A 83 16.81 16.63 3.19
CA PHE A 83 15.94 17.49 2.40
C PHE A 83 16.29 17.30 0.94
N PHE A 84 15.28 17.14 0.09
CA PHE A 84 15.45 17.02 -1.35
C PHE A 84 14.39 17.86 -2.05
N LYS A 85 14.73 18.30 -3.26
CA LYS A 85 13.76 18.95 -4.13
C LYS A 85 12.80 17.90 -4.66
N GLU A 86 11.51 18.08 -4.40
CA GLU A 86 10.48 17.27 -5.03
C GLU A 86 10.34 17.71 -6.50
N VAL A 87 10.32 16.72 -7.39
CA VAL A 87 10.15 16.91 -8.82
C VAL A 87 9.08 15.92 -9.24
N ASP A 88 8.02 16.42 -9.87
CA ASP A 88 7.04 15.56 -10.50
C ASP A 88 7.51 15.18 -11.91
N GLU A 89 8.14 14.01 -12.04
CA GLU A 89 8.58 13.50 -13.34
C GLU A 89 7.41 13.09 -14.25
N CYS A 90 6.23 12.84 -13.68
CA CYS A 90 5.02 12.49 -14.42
C CYS A 90 4.38 13.69 -15.11
N SER A 91 4.57 14.89 -14.58
CA SER A 91 4.14 16.15 -15.19
C SER A 91 5.05 16.62 -16.35
N ARG A 92 6.17 15.93 -16.61
CA ARG A 92 7.05 16.22 -17.74
C ARG A 92 6.50 15.63 -19.05
N PRO A 93 6.91 16.14 -20.24
CA PRO A 93 6.39 15.68 -21.53
C PRO A 93 6.48 14.17 -21.78
N HIS A 94 7.52 13.50 -21.27
CA HIS A 94 7.71 12.05 -21.42
C HIS A 94 7.15 11.22 -20.26
N LYS A 95 6.45 11.82 -19.28
CA LYS A 95 5.84 11.13 -18.12
C LYS A 95 6.79 10.15 -17.43
N GLY A 96 8.03 10.59 -17.17
CA GLY A 96 9.07 9.74 -16.60
C GLY A 96 9.53 8.56 -17.49
N GLY A 97 9.16 8.52 -18.77
CA GLY A 97 9.44 7.39 -19.67
C GLY A 97 8.60 6.14 -19.38
N CYS A 98 7.47 6.30 -18.70
CA CYS A 98 6.52 5.19 -18.49
C CYS A 98 5.72 4.95 -19.77
N GLU A 99 5.59 3.70 -20.17
CA GLU A 99 4.80 3.33 -21.36
C GLU A 99 3.32 3.68 -21.19
N GLN A 100 2.74 3.33 -20.04
CA GLN A 100 1.31 3.49 -19.77
C GLN A 100 1.03 4.55 -18.68
N ARG A 101 1.15 4.18 -17.40
CA ARG A 101 0.87 5.09 -16.27
C ARG A 101 2.15 5.48 -15.55
N CYS A 102 2.30 6.77 -15.28
CA CYS A 102 3.31 7.31 -14.38
C CYS A 102 2.66 7.67 -13.05
N VAL A 103 3.26 7.23 -11.94
CA VAL A 103 2.83 7.53 -10.58
C VAL A 103 3.94 8.29 -9.88
N ASN A 104 3.71 9.57 -9.62
CA ASN A 104 4.65 10.40 -8.89
C ASN A 104 4.70 9.94 -7.41
N THR A 105 5.89 9.93 -6.83
CA THR A 105 6.13 9.55 -5.43
C THR A 105 7.04 10.58 -4.77
N LEU A 106 7.14 10.58 -3.44
CA LEU A 106 7.94 11.61 -2.80
C LEU A 106 9.44 11.46 -3.15
N GLY A 107 9.95 12.40 -3.95
CA GLY A 107 11.34 12.45 -4.42
C GLY A 107 11.72 11.34 -5.39
N SER A 108 10.75 10.77 -6.10
CA SER A 108 10.95 9.84 -7.21
C SER A 108 9.63 9.59 -7.92
N TYR A 109 9.59 8.64 -8.85
CA TYR A 109 8.37 8.21 -9.49
C TYR A 109 8.49 6.73 -9.86
N LYS A 110 7.37 6.11 -10.18
CA LYS A 110 7.33 4.73 -10.70
C LYS A 110 6.35 4.61 -11.85
N CYS A 111 6.66 3.71 -12.77
CA CYS A 111 5.70 3.31 -13.79
C CYS A 111 4.78 2.23 -13.24
N ALA A 112 3.57 2.19 -13.79
CA ALA A 112 2.56 1.20 -13.49
C ALA A 112 1.77 0.92 -14.76
N CYS A 113 1.19 -0.27 -14.84
CA CYS A 113 0.53 -0.75 -16.05
C CYS A 113 -0.98 -0.79 -15.91
N GLU A 114 -1.70 -0.45 -16.97
CA GLU A 114 -3.16 -0.56 -17.02
C GLU A 114 -3.63 -1.98 -16.65
N PRO A 115 -4.87 -2.11 -16.14
CA PRO A 115 -5.42 -3.41 -15.78
C PRO A 115 -5.25 -4.43 -16.90
N GLY A 116 -4.54 -5.51 -16.58
CA GLY A 116 -4.25 -6.61 -17.51
C GLY A 116 -2.86 -6.65 -18.11
N TYR A 117 -2.00 -5.71 -17.72
CA TYR A 117 -0.58 -5.70 -18.05
C TYR A 117 0.27 -5.83 -16.79
N GLU A 118 1.46 -6.41 -16.92
CA GLU A 118 2.48 -6.48 -15.88
C GLU A 118 3.66 -5.57 -16.23
N LEU A 119 4.25 -4.92 -15.22
CA LEU A 119 5.42 -4.08 -15.44
C LEU A 119 6.63 -4.94 -15.79
N ALA A 120 7.25 -4.63 -16.93
CA ALA A 120 8.42 -5.33 -17.44
C ALA A 120 9.66 -5.13 -16.52
N PRO A 121 10.71 -5.95 -16.68
CA PRO A 121 11.92 -5.87 -15.86
C PRO A 121 12.64 -4.51 -15.94
N ASP A 122 12.47 -3.75 -17.02
CA ASP A 122 13.00 -2.41 -17.19
C ASP A 122 12.32 -1.35 -16.30
N LYS A 123 11.20 -1.72 -15.64
CA LYS A 123 10.34 -0.87 -14.80
C LYS A 123 9.72 0.32 -15.54
N LYS A 124 9.62 0.25 -16.87
CA LYS A 124 9.10 1.29 -17.76
C LYS A 124 8.03 0.77 -18.71
N SER A 125 8.29 -0.40 -19.29
CA SER A 125 7.43 -1.04 -20.27
C SER A 125 6.39 -1.94 -19.59
N CYS A 126 5.29 -2.20 -20.28
CA CYS A 126 4.17 -2.98 -19.81
C CYS A 126 3.97 -4.19 -20.73
N GLU A 127 4.28 -5.37 -20.20
CA GLU A 127 4.15 -6.64 -20.90
C GLU A 127 2.91 -7.38 -20.39
N GLY A 128 2.13 -7.95 -21.29
CA GLY A 128 0.96 -8.71 -20.88
C GLY A 128 -0.03 -8.86 -22.01
N GLU A 129 -0.16 -10.10 -22.48
CA GLU A 129 -1.33 -10.48 -23.25
C GLU A 129 -2.57 -10.40 -22.35
N VAL A 130 -3.64 -9.83 -22.90
CA VAL A 130 -5.01 -9.80 -22.36
C VAL A 130 -5.19 -10.90 -21.32
N CYS A 131 -5.54 -10.56 -20.08
CA CYS A 131 -5.97 -11.45 -19.02
C CYS A 131 -6.77 -12.68 -19.50
N LYS A 132 -6.09 -13.70 -20.04
CA LYS A 132 -6.69 -14.80 -20.80
C LYS A 132 -6.97 -16.01 -19.92
N TYR A 133 -6.13 -16.18 -18.91
CA TYR A 133 -6.13 -17.31 -17.98
C TYR A 133 -6.87 -16.92 -16.70
N ASP A 134 -6.15 -16.32 -15.75
CA ASP A 134 -6.68 -15.92 -14.45
C ASP A 134 -6.89 -14.41 -14.35
N TYR A 135 -8.12 -13.99 -14.03
CA TYR A 135 -8.44 -12.58 -13.87
C TYR A 135 -9.66 -12.28 -13.00
N VAL A 136 -9.71 -11.05 -12.52
CA VAL A 136 -10.84 -10.48 -11.79
C VAL A 136 -11.49 -9.43 -12.68
N GLU A 137 -12.75 -9.64 -13.04
CA GLU A 137 -13.56 -8.67 -13.76
C GLU A 137 -14.40 -7.88 -12.74
N ILE A 138 -14.38 -6.54 -12.84
CA ILE A 138 -15.13 -5.67 -11.93
C ILE A 138 -16.04 -4.76 -12.74
N ARG A 139 -17.34 -4.76 -12.40
CA ARG A 139 -18.38 -3.98 -13.09
C ARG A 139 -19.15 -3.08 -12.14
N SER A 140 -19.56 -1.92 -12.63
CA SER A 140 -20.37 -0.93 -11.91
C SER A 140 -21.88 -1.22 -12.03
N GLY A 141 -22.29 -2.39 -11.57
CA GLY A 141 -23.68 -2.86 -11.60
C GLY A 141 -23.78 -4.29 -11.11
N LEU A 142 -25.00 -4.80 -10.93
CA LEU A 142 -25.23 -6.20 -10.50
C LEU A 142 -25.33 -7.18 -11.67
N THR A 143 -25.49 -6.68 -12.89
CA THR A 143 -25.70 -7.50 -14.08
C THR A 143 -24.39 -7.71 -14.85
N ALA A 144 -24.35 -8.74 -15.69
CA ALA A 144 -23.16 -9.08 -16.48
C ALA A 144 -22.87 -8.05 -17.60
N ASP A 145 -23.89 -7.33 -18.07
CA ASP A 145 -23.82 -6.28 -19.08
C ASP A 145 -23.50 -4.89 -18.51
N ALA A 146 -23.45 -4.75 -17.17
CA ALA A 146 -23.11 -3.49 -16.52
C ALA A 146 -21.72 -2.98 -16.94
N LYS A 147 -21.51 -1.66 -16.84
CA LYS A 147 -20.27 -0.97 -17.21
C LYS A 147 -19.04 -1.65 -16.59
N LEU A 148 -18.13 -2.12 -17.44
CA LEU A 148 -16.85 -2.68 -17.03
C LEU A 148 -15.96 -1.57 -16.46
N LEU A 149 -15.51 -1.75 -15.21
CA LEU A 149 -14.54 -0.87 -14.56
C LEU A 149 -13.10 -1.33 -14.81
N GLY A 150 -12.91 -2.63 -15.02
CA GLY A 150 -11.63 -3.17 -15.46
C GLY A 150 -11.56 -4.70 -15.33
N THR A 151 -10.56 -5.25 -16.00
CA THR A 151 -10.15 -6.65 -15.90
C THR A 151 -8.75 -6.68 -15.33
N PHE A 152 -8.57 -7.33 -14.20
CA PHE A 152 -7.34 -7.26 -13.42
C PHE A 152 -6.71 -8.65 -13.33
N CYS A 153 -5.44 -8.74 -13.68
CA CYS A 153 -4.64 -9.94 -13.51
C CYS A 153 -3.21 -9.53 -13.13
N GLY A 154 -2.38 -10.53 -12.81
CA GLY A 154 -0.99 -10.31 -12.46
C GLY A 154 -0.73 -9.85 -11.02
N ALA A 155 0.47 -9.31 -10.80
CA ALA A 155 0.94 -8.92 -9.46
C ALA A 155 0.79 -7.44 -9.12
N GLU A 156 0.42 -6.58 -10.07
CA GLU A 156 0.19 -5.16 -9.81
C GLU A 156 -1.21 -4.94 -9.20
N LEU A 157 -1.30 -4.13 -8.14
CA LEU A 157 -2.58 -3.77 -7.55
C LEU A 157 -3.11 -2.51 -8.23
N PRO A 158 -4.38 -2.49 -8.65
CA PRO A 158 -4.99 -1.27 -9.17
C PRO A 158 -5.19 -0.23 -8.06
N PRO A 159 -5.35 1.06 -8.43
CA PRO A 159 -5.90 2.07 -7.54
C PRO A 159 -7.28 1.67 -6.99
N VAL A 160 -7.79 2.41 -6.00
CA VAL A 160 -9.15 2.22 -5.50
C VAL A 160 -10.15 2.30 -6.66
N ILE A 161 -10.97 1.27 -6.81
CA ILE A 161 -11.97 1.18 -7.88
C ILE A 161 -13.29 1.71 -7.36
N THR A 162 -13.85 2.71 -8.05
CA THR A 162 -15.10 3.35 -7.65
C THR A 162 -16.21 3.02 -8.63
N SER A 163 -17.35 2.53 -8.13
CA SER A 163 -18.55 2.33 -8.94
C SER A 163 -19.26 3.65 -9.22
N GLN A 164 -20.05 3.67 -10.29
CA GLN A 164 -20.92 4.77 -10.66
C GLN A 164 -22.11 4.93 -9.70
N TYR A 165 -22.61 3.81 -9.17
CA TYR A 165 -23.78 3.74 -8.29
C TYR A 165 -23.48 2.89 -7.04
N ASN A 166 -24.51 2.50 -6.29
CA ASN A 166 -24.37 1.85 -4.99
C ASN A 166 -24.11 0.33 -5.05
N ASN A 167 -23.80 -0.19 -6.24
CA ASN A 167 -23.56 -1.60 -6.48
C ASN A 167 -22.33 -1.82 -7.36
N MET A 168 -21.75 -3.00 -7.18
CA MET A 168 -20.57 -3.45 -7.91
C MET A 168 -20.61 -4.97 -7.99
N ARG A 169 -20.24 -5.53 -9.13
CA ARG A 169 -20.11 -6.97 -9.35
C ARG A 169 -18.64 -7.29 -9.56
N ILE A 170 -18.16 -8.28 -8.83
CA ILE A 170 -16.78 -8.77 -8.86
C ILE A 170 -16.84 -10.24 -9.25
N GLU A 171 -16.21 -10.61 -10.35
CA GLU A 171 -16.16 -11.99 -10.84
C GLU A 171 -14.71 -12.41 -11.01
N PHE A 172 -14.31 -13.47 -10.30
CA PHE A 172 -13.00 -14.09 -10.48
C PHE A 172 -13.14 -15.28 -11.43
N LYS A 173 -12.36 -15.25 -12.51
CA LYS A 173 -12.25 -16.32 -13.49
C LYS A 173 -10.84 -16.86 -13.46
N SER A 174 -10.73 -18.18 -13.45
CA SER A 174 -9.47 -18.89 -13.43
C SER A 174 -9.58 -20.11 -14.33
N ASP A 175 -8.47 -20.48 -14.95
CA ASP A 175 -8.39 -21.71 -15.73
C ASP A 175 -7.87 -22.88 -14.87
N ASN A 176 -7.60 -24.03 -15.50
CA ASN A 176 -7.10 -25.21 -14.81
C ASN A 176 -5.56 -25.24 -14.70
N THR A 177 -4.90 -24.10 -14.93
CA THR A 177 -3.43 -24.00 -14.94
C THR A 177 -2.92 -23.29 -13.68
N VAL A 178 -1.78 -22.61 -13.78
CA VAL A 178 -0.93 -22.12 -12.68
C VAL A 178 -1.72 -21.40 -11.58
N SER A 179 -1.81 -21.98 -10.39
CA SER A 179 -2.49 -21.35 -9.25
C SER A 179 -1.56 -20.40 -8.47
N LYS A 180 -1.94 -19.11 -8.36
CA LYS A 180 -1.24 -18.12 -7.52
C LYS A 180 -1.90 -17.97 -6.13
N LYS A 181 -1.33 -17.12 -5.26
CA LYS A 181 -1.87 -16.87 -3.91
C LYS A 181 -3.27 -16.25 -3.93
N GLY A 182 -3.67 -15.58 -5.01
CA GLY A 182 -4.96 -14.88 -5.12
C GLY A 182 -4.92 -13.46 -4.55
N PHE A 183 -6.10 -12.88 -4.31
CA PHE A 183 -6.29 -11.50 -3.86
C PHE A 183 -7.25 -11.42 -2.66
N ARG A 184 -7.12 -10.35 -1.89
CA ARG A 184 -8.09 -9.95 -0.86
C ARG A 184 -8.77 -8.67 -1.30
N ALA A 185 -10.10 -8.63 -1.23
CA ALA A 185 -10.91 -7.48 -1.57
C ALA A 185 -11.51 -6.85 -0.31
N THR A 186 -11.41 -5.53 -0.18
CA THR A 186 -12.09 -4.76 0.87
C THR A 186 -12.97 -3.71 0.21
N TYR A 187 -14.22 -3.57 0.65
CA TYR A 187 -15.17 -2.64 0.06
C TYR A 187 -15.69 -1.62 1.08
N TYR A 188 -15.98 -0.42 0.61
CA TYR A 188 -16.51 0.69 1.39
C TYR A 188 -17.70 1.32 0.66
N SER A 189 -18.60 1.97 1.39
CA SER A 189 -19.74 2.68 0.81
C SER A 189 -19.58 4.17 1.02
N GLU A 190 -19.61 4.94 -0.05
CA GLU A 190 -19.61 6.39 0.01
C GLU A 190 -21.04 6.92 0.06
N MET A 191 -21.41 7.50 1.21
CA MET A 191 -22.80 7.92 1.45
C MET A 191 -23.22 9.15 0.64
N LYS A 192 -22.28 10.07 0.35
CA LYS A 192 -22.56 11.32 -0.37
C LYS A 192 -22.98 11.07 -1.82
N ASN A 193 -22.18 10.27 -2.53
CA ASN A 193 -22.40 9.96 -3.94
C ASN A 193 -23.11 8.63 -4.18
N LYS A 194 -23.43 7.89 -3.11
CA LYS A 194 -24.00 6.53 -3.16
C LYS A 194 -23.15 5.57 -4.01
N GLN A 195 -21.84 5.58 -3.81
CA GLN A 195 -20.88 4.76 -4.56
C GLN A 195 -20.28 3.65 -3.71
N LYS A 196 -19.75 2.61 -4.35
CA LYS A 196 -18.94 1.56 -3.73
C LYS A 196 -17.48 1.76 -4.14
N LEU A 197 -16.60 1.76 -3.15
CA LEU A 197 -15.16 1.80 -3.34
C LEU A 197 -14.60 0.42 -3.04
N LEU A 198 -13.74 -0.09 -3.90
CA LEU A 198 -13.14 -1.40 -3.78
C LEU A 198 -11.61 -1.27 -3.79
N GLN A 199 -10.99 -1.83 -2.76
CA GLN A 199 -9.54 -1.94 -2.64
C GLN A 199 -9.12 -3.41 -2.76
N LEU A 200 -8.30 -3.71 -3.77
CA LEU A 200 -7.63 -5.00 -3.90
C LEU A 200 -6.29 -5.00 -3.15
N GLN A 201 -5.94 -6.15 -2.57
CA GLN A 201 -4.73 -6.36 -1.79
C GLN A 201 -4.10 -7.72 -2.11
N LYS A 202 -2.77 -7.80 -2.04
CA LYS A 202 -2.04 -9.06 -2.17
C LYS A 202 -2.32 -9.94 -0.96
N MET A 203 -2.51 -11.24 -1.18
CA MET A 203 -2.54 -12.20 -0.09
C MET A 203 -1.12 -12.66 0.26
N ASN A 204 -0.73 -12.42 1.52
CA ASN A 204 0.59 -12.81 2.01
C ASN A 204 0.70 -14.35 2.20
N GLN A 205 -0.43 -15.03 2.41
CA GLN A 205 -0.56 -16.49 2.56
C GLN A 205 -1.77 -16.99 1.75
N GLN A 206 -1.71 -18.22 1.22
CA GLN A 206 -2.89 -18.86 0.61
C GLN A 206 -3.99 -19.00 1.68
N PRO A 207 -5.27 -18.77 1.34
CA PRO A 207 -6.34 -18.99 2.29
C PRO A 207 -6.34 -20.47 2.66
N GLN A 208 -6.28 -20.78 3.96
CA GLN A 208 -6.45 -22.15 4.42
C GLN A 208 -7.80 -22.63 3.88
N GLN A 209 -7.78 -23.66 3.01
CA GLN A 209 -9.02 -24.29 2.60
C GLN A 209 -9.80 -24.67 3.87
N PRO A 210 -11.13 -24.45 3.95
CA PRO A 210 -11.91 -25.04 5.01
C PRO A 210 -11.66 -26.55 4.95
N LYS A 211 -11.00 -27.08 5.99
CA LYS A 211 -10.73 -28.52 6.09
C LYS A 211 -12.06 -29.22 5.87
N LYS A 212 -12.23 -29.92 4.73
CA LYS A 212 -13.39 -30.80 4.54
C LYS A 212 -13.40 -31.73 5.73
N ALA A 213 -14.46 -31.67 6.54
CA ALA A 213 -14.63 -32.61 7.64
C ALA A 213 -14.56 -34.01 7.04
N LEU A 214 -13.61 -34.83 7.52
CA LEU A 214 -13.56 -36.23 7.14
C LEU A 214 -14.93 -36.86 7.43
N PRO A 215 -15.48 -37.68 6.53
CA PRO A 215 -16.72 -38.39 6.82
C PRO A 215 -16.50 -39.23 8.08
N ARG A 216 -17.33 -39.01 9.11
CA ARG A 216 -17.37 -39.87 10.30
C ARG A 216 -17.61 -41.30 9.83
N ASN A 217 -16.62 -42.18 10.06
CA ASN A 217 -16.76 -43.61 9.86
C ASN A 217 -18.00 -44.09 10.61
N ARG A 218 -19.03 -44.56 9.87
CA ARG A 218 -20.12 -45.34 10.45
C ARG A 218 -19.52 -46.61 11.07
N PRO A 219 -19.79 -46.94 12.34
CA PRO A 219 -19.37 -48.22 12.88
C PRO A 219 -20.02 -49.36 12.10
N ARG A 220 -19.18 -50.28 11.63
CA ARG A 220 -19.53 -51.53 10.94
C ARG A 220 -20.45 -52.36 11.84
N MET A 221 -21.67 -52.64 11.38
CA MET A 221 -22.54 -53.65 12.02
C MET A 221 -21.81 -55.01 12.01
N ARG A 222 -21.61 -55.60 13.20
CA ARG A 222 -21.16 -56.99 13.37
C ARG A 222 -22.31 -57.92 12.96
N THR A 223 -22.17 -58.61 11.84
CA THR A 223 -23.00 -59.78 11.51
C THR A 223 -22.52 -60.97 12.34
N ARG A 224 -23.42 -61.51 13.17
CA ARG A 224 -23.21 -62.71 13.99
C ARG A 224 -23.56 -63.93 13.14
N THR A 225 -22.57 -64.68 12.69
CA THR A 225 -22.76 -65.97 12.02
C THR A 225 -23.14 -67.05 13.02
N THR A 226 -24.34 -67.62 12.87
CA THR A 226 -24.76 -68.85 13.56
C THR A 226 -24.19 -70.06 12.80
N LYS A 227 -23.38 -70.88 13.47
CA LYS A 227 -22.96 -72.20 12.97
C LYS A 227 -24.16 -73.15 13.04
N LYS A 228 -24.50 -73.74 11.90
CA LYS A 228 -25.50 -74.80 11.73
C LYS A 228 -24.75 -76.14 11.77
N THR A 229 -24.87 -76.90 12.85
CA THR A 229 -24.42 -78.30 12.93
C THR A 229 -25.52 -79.20 12.36
N ARG A 230 -25.15 -80.12 11.46
CA ARG A 230 -26.03 -81.12 10.85
C ARG A 230 -25.71 -82.48 11.47
N SER A 231 -26.75 -83.17 11.91
CA SER A 231 -26.80 -84.54 12.43
C SER A 231 -26.59 -85.58 11.32
N PRO A 232 -26.28 -86.83 11.68
CA PRO A 232 -26.93 -88.02 11.14
C PRO A 232 -28.25 -88.27 11.86
#